data_AF-A0A7S2U6N5-F1
#
_entry.id   AF-A0A7S2U6N5-F1
#
_cell.length_a   1.000
_cell.length_b   1.000
_cell.length_c   1.000
_cell.angle_alpha   90.00
_cell.angle_beta   90.00
_cell.angle_gamma   90.00
#
_symmetry.space_group_name_H-M   'P 1'
#
loop_
_entity.id
_entity.type
_entity.pdbx_description
1 polymer ?
#
loop_
_entity_poly.entity_id
_entity_poly.type
_entity_poly.pdbx_seq_one_letter_code
_entity_poly.pdbx_strand_id
1 'polypeptide(L)'
;NKEKRKYLELQDVGIQLVESLAACVEFDGLETTTDVSPRSSLMRSMYNPQKGTFVKRMLAEQTIPACQTWLSYFRSLEDGPALLERCQSYVRTTYPNEIPAPPLLPPSPSTSPDTNGLDVVI
;
A
#
# COMPACT_ATOMS: atom_id res chain seq x y z
N ASN A 1 1.51 -5.16 -35.27
CA ASN A 1 2.22 -4.16 -34.43
C ASN A 1 1.94 -4.44 -32.96
N LYS A 2 2.79 -5.24 -32.31
CA LYS A 2 2.58 -5.80 -30.95
C LYS A 2 2.93 -4.80 -29.85
N GLU A 3 3.94 -3.97 -30.09
CA GLU A 3 4.39 -2.93 -29.17
C GLU A 3 3.36 -1.80 -29.04
N LYS A 4 2.75 -1.39 -30.16
CA LYS A 4 1.66 -0.40 -30.15
C LYS A 4 0.47 -0.85 -29.27
N ARG A 5 0.14 -2.16 -29.25
CA ARG A 5 -0.95 -2.68 -28.40
C ARG A 5 -0.58 -2.62 -26.93
N LYS A 6 0.63 -3.08 -26.58
CA LYS A 6 1.15 -3.01 -25.20
C LYS A 6 1.18 -1.57 -24.68
N TYR A 7 1.55 -0.61 -25.54
CA TYR A 7 1.56 0.80 -25.17
C TYR A 7 0.15 1.33 -24.84
N LEU A 8 -0.85 0.99 -25.67
CA LEU A 8 -2.24 1.36 -25.42
C LEU A 8 -2.79 0.70 -24.14
N GLU A 9 -2.51 -0.58 -23.94
CA GLU A 9 -2.87 -1.28 -22.70
C GLU A 9 -2.24 -0.59 -21.47
N LEU A 10 -0.97 -0.20 -21.53
CA LEU A 10 -0.32 0.52 -20.43
C LEU A 10 -0.93 1.91 -20.19
N GLN A 11 -1.33 2.60 -21.27
CA GLN A 11 -2.01 3.88 -21.18
C GLN A 11 -3.36 3.73 -20.47
N ASP A 12 -4.15 2.72 -20.83
CA ASP A 12 -5.45 2.43 -20.21
C ASP A 12 -5.28 2.09 -18.72
N VAL A 13 -4.27 1.29 -18.35
CA VAL A 13 -3.96 0.98 -16.94
C VAL A 13 -3.51 2.26 -16.21
N GLY A 14 -2.78 3.15 -16.88
CA GLY A 14 -2.39 4.46 -16.32
C GLY A 14 -3.59 5.34 -16.02
N ILE A 15 -4.56 5.41 -16.94
CA ILE A 15 -5.82 6.13 -16.74
C ILE A 15 -6.57 5.51 -15.56
N GLN A 16 -6.72 4.18 -15.53
CA GLN A 16 -7.40 3.47 -14.44
C GLN A 16 -6.76 3.73 -13.07
N LEU A 17 -5.42 3.78 -13.00
CA LEU A 17 -4.70 4.10 -11.76
C LEU A 17 -5.01 5.53 -11.29
N VAL A 18 -5.00 6.49 -12.21
CA VAL A 18 -5.31 7.89 -11.88
C VAL A 18 -6.76 8.02 -11.44
N GLU A 19 -7.70 7.38 -12.14
CA GLU A 19 -9.12 7.39 -11.81
C GLU A 19 -9.41 6.72 -10.45
N SER A 20 -8.77 5.59 -10.13
CA SER A 20 -9.00 4.90 -8.86
C SER A 20 -8.42 5.69 -7.67
N LEU A 21 -7.31 6.41 -7.87
CA LEU A 21 -6.76 7.33 -6.89
C LEU A 21 -7.61 8.59 -6.75
N ALA A 22 -8.06 9.17 -7.86
CA ALA A 22 -8.98 10.30 -7.87
C ALA A 22 -10.29 9.94 -7.14
N ALA A 23 -10.85 8.76 -7.36
CA ALA A 23 -12.04 8.29 -6.66
C ALA A 23 -11.82 8.17 -5.14
N CYS A 24 -10.64 7.73 -4.70
CA CYS A 24 -10.29 7.73 -3.27
C CYS A 24 -10.25 9.15 -2.67
N VAL A 25 -9.83 10.14 -3.46
CA VAL A 25 -9.73 11.56 -3.05
C VAL A 25 -11.07 12.30 -3.19
N GLU A 26 -11.87 12.05 -4.22
CA GLU A 26 -13.16 12.71 -4.46
C GLU A 26 -14.23 12.22 -3.49
N PHE A 27 -14.21 10.94 -3.14
CA PHE A 27 -15.06 10.39 -2.09
C PHE A 27 -14.78 11.01 -0.70
N ASP A 28 -13.61 11.65 -0.57
CA ASP A 28 -13.19 12.44 0.59
C ASP A 28 -13.78 13.86 0.61
N GLY A 29 -14.22 14.40 -0.55
CA GLY A 29 -14.52 15.81 -0.78
C GLY A 29 -16.00 16.21 -0.85
N LEU A 30 -16.95 15.28 -0.69
CA LEU A 30 -18.39 15.57 -0.87
C LEU A 30 -19.15 15.99 0.41
N GLU A 31 -18.50 16.08 1.57
CA GLU A 31 -19.14 16.56 2.82
C GLU A 31 -18.65 17.93 3.32
N THR A 32 -17.66 18.55 2.67
CA THR A 32 -17.13 19.87 3.10
C THR A 32 -16.90 20.81 1.93
N THR A 33 -17.99 21.29 1.31
CA THR A 33 -17.95 22.43 0.38
C THR A 33 -17.72 23.79 1.07
N THR A 34 -17.09 23.82 2.25
CA THR A 34 -16.83 25.05 3.02
C THR A 34 -15.39 25.19 3.52
N ASP A 35 -14.40 24.51 2.94
CA ASP A 35 -12.99 24.81 3.23
C ASP A 35 -12.17 24.92 1.93
N VAL A 36 -11.35 25.97 1.85
CA VAL A 36 -10.61 26.41 0.64
C VAL A 36 -9.29 25.64 0.48
N SER A 37 -9.03 24.67 1.37
CA SER A 37 -7.80 23.87 1.35
C SER A 37 -8.05 22.47 0.76
N PRO A 38 -7.27 22.01 -0.22
CA PRO A 38 -7.36 20.66 -0.80
C PRO A 38 -6.78 19.58 0.15
N ARG A 39 -7.03 19.70 1.46
CA ARG A 39 -6.59 18.73 2.45
C ARG A 39 -7.57 17.57 2.51
N SER A 40 -7.05 16.37 2.25
CA SER A 40 -7.74 15.11 2.46
C SER A 40 -8.37 15.02 3.86
N SER A 41 -9.65 14.65 3.93
CA SER A 41 -10.43 14.44 5.16
C SER A 41 -9.96 13.25 5.99
N LEU A 42 -9.02 12.42 5.48
CA LEU A 42 -8.25 11.46 6.29
C LEU A 42 -7.58 12.13 7.51
N MET A 43 -7.34 13.45 7.45
CA MET A 43 -6.73 14.21 8.55
C MET A 43 -7.72 14.90 9.50
N ARG A 44 -9.03 14.99 9.21
CA ARG A 44 -9.99 15.72 10.06
C ARG A 44 -11.35 15.02 10.18
N SER A 45 -11.50 14.29 11.29
CA SER A 45 -12.74 14.09 12.07
C SER A 45 -13.98 13.42 11.45
N MET A 46 -14.00 12.97 10.18
CA MET A 46 -15.18 12.29 9.59
C MET A 46 -14.86 10.94 8.93
N TYR A 47 -13.99 10.14 9.53
CA TYR A 47 -13.82 8.74 9.13
C TYR A 47 -15.05 7.93 9.59
N ASN A 48 -15.92 7.58 8.64
CA ASN A 48 -17.00 6.61 8.85
C ASN A 48 -16.55 5.22 8.33
N PRO A 49 -16.87 4.12 9.02
CA PRO A 49 -16.62 2.75 8.56
C PRO A 49 -16.97 2.46 7.09
N GLN A 50 -18.02 3.09 6.56
CA GLN A 50 -18.41 2.96 5.16
C GLN A 50 -17.35 3.57 4.22
N LYS A 51 -16.77 4.73 4.59
CA LYS A 51 -15.70 5.37 3.82
C LYS A 51 -14.42 4.54 3.84
N GLY A 52 -14.07 4.02 5.02
CA GLY A 52 -12.97 3.08 5.15
C GLY A 52 -13.14 1.83 4.30
N THR A 53 -14.38 1.32 4.19
CA THR A 53 -14.69 0.15 3.36
C THR A 53 -14.56 0.46 1.87
N PHE A 54 -15.06 1.62 1.41
CA PHE A 54 -14.91 2.06 0.02
C PHE A 54 -13.44 2.19 -0.37
N VAL A 55 -12.65 2.92 0.43
CA VAL A 55 -11.21 3.12 0.16
C VAL A 55 -10.47 1.79 0.14
N LYS A 56 -10.73 0.90 1.11
CA LYS A 56 -10.13 -0.45 1.12
C LYS A 56 -10.46 -1.24 -0.15
N ARG A 57 -11.71 -1.18 -0.61
CA ARG A 57 -12.13 -1.87 -1.85
C ARG A 57 -11.48 -1.25 -3.08
N MET A 58 -11.45 0.08 -3.22
CA MET A 58 -10.76 0.73 -4.34
C MET A 58 -9.28 0.42 -4.38
N LEU A 59 -8.60 0.45 -3.24
CA LEU A 59 -7.20 0.09 -3.17
C LEU A 59 -6.97 -1.38 -3.57
N ALA A 60 -7.75 -2.31 -3.02
CA ALA A 60 -7.57 -3.74 -3.26
C ALA A 60 -7.99 -4.18 -4.67
N GLU A 61 -9.10 -3.67 -5.19
CA GLU A 61 -9.73 -4.14 -6.43
C GLU A 61 -9.22 -3.40 -7.66
N GLN A 62 -8.75 -2.15 -7.54
CA GLN A 62 -8.35 -1.32 -8.69
C GLN A 62 -6.92 -0.79 -8.59
N THR A 63 -6.60 -0.03 -7.53
CA THR A 63 -5.32 0.68 -7.44
C THR A 63 -4.14 -0.28 -7.37
N ILE A 64 -4.17 -1.27 -6.48
CA ILE A 64 -3.07 -2.24 -6.32
C ILE A 64 -2.89 -3.08 -7.59
N PRO A 65 -3.94 -3.66 -8.21
CA PRO A 65 -3.80 -4.37 -9.49
C PRO A 65 -3.23 -3.49 -10.62
N ALA A 66 -3.67 -2.24 -10.73
CA ALA A 66 -3.14 -1.30 -11.73
C ALA A 66 -1.65 -1.01 -11.50
N CYS A 67 -1.25 -0.75 -10.25
CA CYS A 67 0.16 -0.59 -9.87
C CYS A 67 1.00 -1.84 -10.18
N GLN A 68 0.49 -3.04 -9.88
CA GLN A 68 1.17 -4.29 -10.17
C GLN A 68 1.39 -4.48 -11.68
N THR A 69 0.39 -4.14 -12.48
CA THR A 69 0.45 -4.21 -13.93
C THR A 69 1.49 -3.24 -14.47
N TRP A 70 1.48 -1.98 -14.01
CA TRP A 70 2.50 -0.98 -14.33
C TRP A 70 3.92 -1.42 -13.96
N LEU A 71 4.10 -1.95 -12.74
CA LEU A 71 5.41 -2.43 -12.28
C LEU A 71 5.88 -3.65 -13.08
N SER A 72 4.97 -4.56 -13.46
CA SER A 72 5.31 -5.72 -14.27
C SER A 72 5.84 -5.32 -15.66
N TYR A 73 5.25 -4.28 -16.26
CA TYR A 73 5.73 -3.73 -17.52
C TYR A 73 7.16 -3.21 -17.36
N PHE A 74 7.42 -2.39 -16.34
CA PHE A 74 8.77 -1.90 -16.06
C PHE A 74 9.77 -3.02 -15.79
N ARG A 75 9.39 -4.06 -15.05
CA ARG A 75 10.25 -5.24 -14.80
C ARG A 75 10.62 -5.99 -16.07
N SER A 76 9.77 -5.93 -17.09
CA SER A 76 10.01 -6.62 -18.36
C SER A 76 10.97 -5.86 -19.30
N LEU A 77 11.32 -4.62 -18.97
CA LEU A 77 12.33 -3.85 -19.68
C LEU A 77 13.73 -4.33 -19.32
N GLU A 78 14.68 -4.20 -20.25
CA GLU A 78 16.07 -4.62 -20.07
C GLU A 78 16.72 -4.00 -18.82
N ASP A 79 16.55 -2.69 -18.63
CA ASP A 79 17.04 -1.96 -17.46
C ASP A 79 16.05 -1.91 -16.28
N GLY A 80 14.90 -2.58 -16.42
CA GLY A 80 13.79 -2.56 -15.47
C GLY A 80 14.19 -2.87 -14.02
N PRO A 81 14.86 -4.01 -13.76
CA PRO A 81 15.30 -4.38 -12.42
C PRO A 81 16.22 -3.35 -11.77
N ALA A 82 17.17 -2.80 -12.53
CA ALA A 82 18.11 -1.80 -12.02
C ALA A 82 17.42 -0.45 -11.73
N LEU A 83 16.43 -0.08 -12.53
CA LEU A 83 15.59 1.09 -12.25
C LEU A 83 14.76 0.92 -10.98
N LEU A 84 14.14 -0.25 -10.79
CA LEU A 84 13.37 -0.56 -9.60
C LEU A 84 14.20 -0.50 -8.32
N GLU A 85 15.42 -1.03 -8.35
CA GLU A 85 16.32 -0.96 -7.21
C GLU A 85 16.69 0.49 -6.87
N ARG A 86 16.95 1.33 -7.88
CA ARG A 86 17.18 2.77 -7.68
C ARG A 86 15.97 3.46 -7.05
N CYS A 87 14.76 3.17 -7.53
CA CYS A 87 13.53 3.72 -6.95
C CYS A 87 13.35 3.27 -5.49
N GLN A 88 13.54 1.98 -5.20
CA GLN A 88 13.43 1.47 -3.83
C GLN A 88 14.49 2.10 -2.91
N SER A 89 15.73 2.22 -3.38
CA SER A 89 16.81 2.85 -2.63
C SER A 89 16.52 4.33 -2.36
N TYR A 90 16.00 5.06 -3.35
CA TYR A 90 15.55 6.44 -3.18
C TYR A 90 14.43 6.55 -2.13
N VAL A 91 13.42 5.68 -2.15
CA VAL A 91 12.33 5.68 -1.16
C VAL A 91 12.87 5.38 0.24
N ARG A 92 13.71 4.34 0.39
CA ARG A 92 14.33 3.99 1.68
C ARG A 92 15.18 5.09 2.27
N THR A 93 15.88 5.85 1.43
CA THR A 93 16.78 6.92 1.88
C THR A 93 16.05 8.23 2.13
N THR A 94 15.08 8.58 1.29
CA THR A 94 14.40 9.89 1.31
C THR A 94 13.15 9.88 2.18
N TYR A 95 12.42 8.77 2.19
CA TYR A 95 11.14 8.60 2.89
C TYR A 95 11.15 7.37 3.83
N PRO A 96 12.14 7.24 4.73
CA PRO A 96 12.27 6.05 5.58
C PRO A 96 11.04 5.82 6.48
N ASN A 97 10.37 6.89 6.88
CA ASN A 97 9.20 6.84 7.78
C ASN A 97 7.90 6.41 7.06
N GLU A 98 7.88 6.41 5.73
CA GLU A 98 6.70 6.01 4.94
C GLU A 98 6.71 4.51 4.60
N ILE A 99 7.81 3.82 4.90
CA ILE A 99 7.91 2.37 4.69
C ILE A 99 7.21 1.67 5.86
N PRO A 100 6.19 0.82 5.59
CA PRO A 100 5.52 0.07 6.63
C PRO A 100 6.55 -0.77 7.41
N ALA A 101 6.49 -0.69 8.75
CA ALA A 101 7.27 -1.59 9.58
C ALA A 101 6.91 -3.04 9.22
N PRO A 102 7.89 -3.96 9.18
CA PRO A 102 7.59 -5.37 8.99
C PRO A 102 6.58 -5.81 10.07
N PRO A 103 5.62 -6.68 9.72
CA PRO A 103 4.64 -7.17 10.69
C PRO A 103 5.39 -7.77 11.88
N LEU A 104 5.05 -7.30 13.09
CA LEU A 104 5.63 -7.83 14.32
C LEU A 104 5.38 -9.35 14.33
N LEU A 105 6.46 -10.13 14.38
CA LEU A 105 6.35 -11.57 14.55
C LEU A 105 5.58 -11.83 15.85
N PRO A 106 4.67 -12.82 15.88
CA PRO A 106 4.03 -13.21 17.12
C PRO A 106 5.12 -13.56 18.15
N PRO A 107 4.93 -13.21 19.43
CA PRO A 107 5.90 -13.54 20.45
C PRO A 107 6.15 -15.04 20.43
N SER A 108 7.42 -15.43 20.28
CA SER A 108 7.83 -16.83 20.38
C SER A 108 7.28 -17.41 21.68
N PRO A 109 6.69 -18.63 21.66
CA PRO A 109 6.26 -19.26 22.90
C PRO A 109 7.46 -19.36 23.83
N SER A 110 7.39 -18.67 24.96
CA SER A 110 8.39 -18.71 26.01
C SER A 110 8.49 -20.15 26.52
N THR A 111 9.56 -20.85 26.15
CA THR A 111 9.92 -22.12 26.77
C THR A 111 10.34 -21.82 28.20
N SER A 112 9.41 -21.92 29.13
CA SER A 112 9.73 -21.94 30.56
C SER A 112 10.59 -23.19 30.84
N PRO A 113 11.78 -23.07 31.46
CA PRO A 113 12.47 -24.23 31.97
C PRO A 113 11.73 -24.72 33.22
N ASP A 114 11.23 -25.95 33.18
CA ASP A 114 10.74 -26.67 34.36
C ASP A 114 11.90 -26.84 35.35
N THR A 115 12.00 -25.92 36.32
CA THR A 115 12.73 -26.16 37.56
C THR A 115 11.74 -26.66 38.60
N ASN A 116 11.68 -27.98 38.78
CA ASN A 116 11.18 -28.58 40.01
C ASN A 116 11.96 -29.87 40.30
N GLY A 117 13.12 -29.69 40.92
CA GLY A 117 13.65 -30.66 41.88
C GLY A 117 13.59 -30.01 43.26
N LEU A 118 12.90 -30.65 44.21
CA LEU A 118 13.40 -31.00 45.54
C LEU A 118 12.29 -31.56 46.46
N ASP A 119 12.58 -32.76 46.97
CA ASP A 119 12.31 -33.33 48.30
C ASP A 119 10.95 -33.15 49.01
N VAL A 120 10.30 -34.29 49.30
CA VAL A 120 9.74 -34.54 50.64
C VAL A 120 10.02 -35.99 51.05
N VAL A 121 10.81 -36.10 52.12
CA VAL A 121 10.95 -37.23 53.04
C VAL A 121 9.62 -37.53 53.73
N ILE A 122 9.10 -38.77 53.62
CA ILE A 122 8.56 -39.62 54.72
C ILE A 122 8.70 -41.09 54.30
#